data_AF-A0A3M1PCU9-F1
#
_entry.id   AF-A0A3M1PCU9-F1
#
_cell.length_a   1.000
_cell.length_b   1.000
_cell.length_c   1.000
_cell.angle_alpha   90.00
_cell.angle_beta   90.00
_cell.angle_gamma   90.00
#
_symmetry.space_group_name_H-M   'P 1'
#
loop_
_entity.id
_entity.type
_entity.pdbx_description
1 polymer ?
#
loop_
_entity_poly.entity_id
_entity_poly.type
_entity_poly.pdbx_seq_one_letter_code
_entity_poly.pdbx_strand_id
1 'polypeptide(L)'
;MDEIARKKQELLDRIEVLLAESYRLPRARQSWDRYLAIDREILLLCREIASLSTSDEVPYWMNATLGATIRPHPVVRKPEGGDVRAA
;
A
#
# COMPACT_ATOMS: atom_id res chain seq x y z
N MET A 1 -10.88 23.95 -14.05
CA MET A 1 -10.05 22.79 -13.69
C MET A 1 -10.95 21.57 -13.85
N ASP A 2 -10.53 20.56 -14.61
CA ASP A 2 -11.28 19.32 -14.80
C ASP A 2 -11.55 18.64 -13.45
N GLU A 3 -12.75 18.10 -13.24
CA GLU A 3 -13.14 17.41 -12.01
C GLU A 3 -12.20 16.22 -11.72
N ILE A 4 -11.74 15.52 -12.76
CA ILE A 4 -10.77 14.44 -12.64
C ILE A 4 -9.41 14.98 -12.18
N ALA A 5 -8.97 16.11 -12.73
CA ALA A 5 -7.70 16.73 -12.35
C ALA A 5 -7.72 17.21 -10.89
N ARG A 6 -8.84 17.82 -10.45
CA ARG A 6 -9.03 18.19 -9.04
C ARG A 6 -8.97 16.97 -8.13
N LYS A 7 -9.66 15.88 -8.50
CA LYS A 7 -9.64 14.65 -7.71
C LYS A 7 -8.25 14.02 -7.63
N LYS A 8 -7.49 14.00 -8.73
CA LYS A 8 -6.08 13.54 -8.73
C LYS A 8 -5.22 14.40 -7.78
N GLN A 9 -5.40 15.72 -7.81
CA GLN A 9 -4.67 16.62 -6.90
C GLN A 9 -5.03 16.34 -5.43
N GLU A 10 -6.31 16.19 -5.09
CA GLU A 10 -6.74 15.84 -3.73
C GLU A 10 -6.13 14.53 -3.22
N LEU A 11 -5.98 13.53 -4.10
CA LEU A 11 -5.33 12.27 -3.75
C LEU A 11 -3.81 12.44 -3.55
N LEU A 12 -3.15 13.25 -4.38
CA LEU A 12 -1.73 13.58 -4.22
C LEU A 12 -1.47 14.32 -2.90
N ASP A 13 -2.30 15.32 -2.59
CA ASP A 13 -2.19 16.09 -1.34
C ASP A 13 -2.33 15.17 -0.11
N ARG A 14 -3.23 14.18 -0.16
CA ARG A 14 -3.37 13.16 0.90
C ARG A 14 -2.12 12.28 1.03
N ILE A 15 -1.50 11.88 -0.08
CA ILE A 15 -0.24 11.13 -0.07
C ILE A 15 0.86 11.96 0.60
N GLU A 16 0.97 13.25 0.30
CA GLU A 16 1.97 14.13 0.92
C GLU A 16 1.81 14.22 2.44
N VAL A 17 0.56 14.35 2.93
CA VAL A 17 0.26 14.35 4.36
C VAL A 17 0.69 13.04 5.03
N LEU A 18 0.37 11.91 4.41
CA LEU A 18 0.73 10.58 4.91
C LEU A 18 2.24 10.35 4.93
N LEU A 19 2.95 10.79 3.90
CA LEU A 19 4.42 10.75 3.87
C LEU A 19 5.00 11.59 5.01
N ALA A 20 4.50 12.82 5.20
CA ALA A 20 4.91 13.68 6.31
C ALA A 20 4.63 13.07 7.68
N GLU A 21 3.51 12.36 7.85
CA GLU A 21 3.19 11.61 9.06
C GLU A 21 4.19 10.47 9.28
N SER A 22 4.52 9.70 8.25
CA SER A 22 5.48 8.60 8.35
C SER A 22 6.87 9.08 8.78
N TYR A 23 7.33 10.25 8.30
CA TYR A 23 8.61 10.84 8.69
C TYR A 23 8.64 11.27 10.17
N ARG A 24 7.49 11.57 10.77
CA ARG A 24 7.37 11.97 12.18
C ARG A 24 7.26 10.77 13.13
N LEU A 25 6.96 9.58 12.61
CA LEU A 25 6.87 8.39 13.45
C LEU A 25 8.26 8.03 14.01
N PRO A 26 8.36 7.67 15.31
CA PRO A 26 9.60 7.14 15.86
C PRO A 26 9.99 5.85 15.13
N ARG A 27 11.29 5.63 14.88
CA ARG A 27 11.79 4.35 14.34
C ARG A 27 11.84 3.23 15.40
N ALA A 28 10.81 3.17 16.24
CA ALA A 28 10.63 2.15 17.27
C ALA A 28 9.79 0.99 16.73
N ARG A 29 9.99 -0.21 17.29
CA ARG A 29 9.27 -1.44 16.87
C ARG A 29 7.74 -1.30 16.98
N GLN A 30 7.23 -0.56 17.96
CA GLN A 30 5.79 -0.30 18.14
C GLN A 30 5.21 0.65 17.08
N SER A 31 6.05 1.40 16.37
CA SER A 31 5.63 2.29 15.29
C SER A 31 5.54 1.55 13.95
N TRP A 32 5.99 0.29 13.86
CA TRP A 32 6.03 -0.48 12.62
C TRP A 32 4.63 -0.76 12.06
N ASP A 33 3.66 -1.08 12.92
CA ASP A 33 2.27 -1.27 12.48
C ASP A 33 1.67 0.01 11.90
N ARG A 34 2.06 1.18 12.45
CA ARG A 34 1.64 2.49 11.92
C ARG A 34 2.30 2.80 10.58
N TYR A 35 3.59 2.49 10.42
CA TYR A 35 4.26 2.59 9.12
C TYR A 35 3.57 1.73 8.06
N LEU A 36 3.28 0.46 8.37
CA LEU A 36 2.60 -0.45 7.45
C LEU A 36 1.18 0.04 7.10
N ALA A 37 0.46 0.63 8.05
CA ALA A 37 -0.84 1.22 7.80
C ALA A 37 -0.75 2.42 6.85
N ILE A 38 0.22 3.32 7.06
CA ILE A 38 0.46 4.48 6.18
C ILE A 38 0.87 4.01 4.78
N ASP A 39 1.80 3.07 4.66
CA ASP A 39 2.26 2.54 3.37
C ASP A 39 1.09 1.91 2.59
N ARG A 40 0.22 1.16 3.29
CA ARG A 40 -0.97 0.56 2.68
C ARG A 40 -1.93 1.63 2.15
N GLU A 41 -2.18 2.68 2.91
CA GLU A 41 -3.05 3.78 2.48
C GLU A 41 -2.48 4.50 1.26
N ILE A 42 -1.18 4.82 1.27
CA ILE A 42 -0.49 5.44 0.12
C ILE A 42 -0.65 4.59 -1.14
N LEU A 43 -0.48 3.27 -1.03
CA LEU A 43 -0.66 2.36 -2.17
C LEU A 43 -2.10 2.34 -2.70
N LEU A 44 -3.10 2.41 -1.82
CA LEU A 44 -4.51 2.50 -2.24
C LEU A 44 -4.79 3.80 -2.98
N LEU A 45 -4.25 4.94 -2.50
CA LEU A 45 -4.37 6.23 -3.16
C LEU A 45 -3.67 6.24 -4.53
N CYS A 46 -2.46 5.67 -4.63
CA CYS A 46 -1.76 5.50 -5.90
C CYS A 46 -2.58 4.67 -6.91
N ARG A 47 -3.30 3.64 -6.44
CA ARG A 47 -4.20 2.85 -7.28
C ARG A 47 -5.42 3.64 -7.74
N GLU A 48 -5.99 4.47 -6.88
CA GLU A 48 -7.11 5.33 -7.27
C GLU A 48 -6.65 6.35 -8.32
N ILE A 49 -5.49 6.98 -8.15
CA ILE A 49 -4.89 7.87 -9.17
C ILE A 49 -4.69 7.11 -10.48
N ALA A 50 -4.12 5.90 -10.44
CA ALA A 50 -3.94 5.08 -11.64
C ALA A 50 -5.27 4.80 -12.36
N SER A 51 -6.36 4.56 -11.62
CA SER A 51 -7.69 4.31 -12.20
C SER A 51 -8.35 5.55 -12.81
N LEU A 52 -7.96 6.74 -12.35
CA LEU A 52 -8.40 8.03 -12.89
C LEU A 52 -7.51 8.51 -14.05
N SER A 53 -6.38 7.84 -14.27
CA SER A 53 -5.40 8.17 -15.30
C SER A 53 -5.63 7.37 -16.57
N THR A 54 -5.28 7.96 -17.70
CA THR A 54 -5.23 7.22 -18.97
C THR A 54 -4.03 6.27 -18.94
N SER A 55 -4.03 5.24 -19.79
CA SER A 55 -2.92 4.27 -19.87
C SER A 55 -1.56 4.92 -20.10
N ASP A 56 -1.54 6.07 -20.76
CA ASP A 56 -0.33 6.79 -21.16
C ASP A 56 0.26 7.63 -20.01
N GLU A 57 -0.55 7.94 -19.00
CA GLU A 57 -0.15 8.69 -17.80
C GLU A 57 0.40 7.78 -16.70
N VAL A 58 0.11 6.47 -16.75
CA VAL A 58 0.52 5.52 -15.72
C VAL A 58 1.79 4.78 -16.15
N PRO A 59 2.91 4.95 -15.44
CA PRO A 59 4.11 4.17 -15.71
C PRO A 59 3.82 2.67 -15.66
N TYR A 60 4.29 1.91 -16.65
CA TYR A 60 3.95 0.48 -16.79
C TYR A 60 4.27 -0.37 -15.54
N TRP A 61 5.29 0.01 -14.77
CA TRP A 61 5.69 -0.67 -13.55
C TRP A 61 4.70 -0.45 -12.40
N MET A 62 3.92 0.63 -12.40
CA MET A 62 3.04 1.02 -11.31
C MET A 62 1.86 0.06 -11.18
N ASN A 63 1.26 -0.34 -12.30
CA ASN A 63 0.16 -1.31 -12.32
C ASN A 63 0.60 -2.69 -11.80
N ALA A 64 1.81 -3.13 -12.12
CA ALA A 64 2.36 -4.39 -11.64
C ALA A 64 2.61 -4.36 -10.11
N THR A 65 3.23 -3.29 -9.62
CA THR A 65 3.51 -3.11 -8.18
C THR A 65 2.23 -3.02 -7.36
N LEU A 66 1.26 -2.21 -7.77
CA LEU A 66 -0.02 -2.07 -7.07
C LEU A 66 -0.84 -3.37 -7.07
N GLY A 67 -0.78 -4.13 -8.17
CA GLY A 67 -1.42 -5.43 -8.27
C GLY A 67 -0.79 -6.51 -7.39
N ALA A 68 0.51 -6.43 -7.12
CA ALA A 68 1.22 -7.37 -6.26
C ALA A 68 1.02 -7.06 -4.76
N THR A 69 1.08 -5.77 -4.37
CA THR A 69 1.07 -5.37 -2.95
C THR A 69 -0.31 -5.44 -2.29
N ILE A 70 -1.39 -5.30 -3.06
CA ILE A 70 -2.78 -5.34 -2.52
C ILE A 70 -3.36 -6.77 -2.54
N ARG A 71 -2.72 -7.72 -3.22
CA ARG A 71 -3.11 -9.13 -3.08
C ARG A 71 -2.87 -9.53 -1.62
N PRO A 72 -3.88 -10.07 -0.91
CA PRO A 72 -3.62 -10.66 0.39
C PRO A 72 -2.55 -11.73 0.17
N HIS A 73 -1.40 -11.57 0.80
CA HIS A 73 -0.45 -12.67 0.92
C HIS A 73 -1.27 -13.86 1.44
N PRO A 74 -1.24 -15.03 0.77
CA PRO A 74 -1.87 -16.20 1.36
C PRO A 74 -1.24 -16.37 2.74
N VAL A 75 -2.07 -16.30 3.77
CA VAL A 75 -1.66 -16.65 5.14
C VAL A 75 -1.17 -18.08 5.03
N VAL A 76 0.15 -18.27 5.01
CA VAL A 76 0.76 -19.58 5.16
C VAL A 76 0.44 -19.98 6.59
N ARG A 77 -0.72 -20.63 6.77
CA ARG A 77 -1.00 -21.33 8.01
C ARG A 77 0.10 -22.37 8.14
N LYS A 78 0.97 -22.22 9.14
CA LYS A 78 1.84 -23.33 9.55
C LYS A 78 0.93 -24.54 9.77
N PRO A 79 1.26 -25.73 9.24
CA PRO A 79 0.54 -26.93 9.62
C PRO A 79 0.72 -27.11 11.12
N GLU A 80 -0.36 -26.93 11.88
CA GLU A 80 -0.44 -27.34 13.27
C GLU A 80 -0.44 -28.88 13.30
N GLY A 81 0.47 -29.45 14.09
CA GLY A 81 0.36 -30.83 14.55
C GLY A 81 0.75 -31.91 13.54
N GLY A 82 2.06 -32.06 13.31
CA GLY A 82 2.63 -33.34 12.89
C GLY A 82 3.19 -34.06 14.11
N ASP A 83 2.39 -34.94 14.70
CA ASP A 83 2.80 -35.88 15.74
C ASP A 83 3.91 -36.78 15.17
N VAL A 84 5.15 -36.61 15.62
CA VAL A 84 6.23 -37.54 15.30
C VAL A 84 6.57 -38.31 16.57
N ARG A 85 5.91 -39.45 16.72
CA ARG A 85 6.48 -40.55 17.50
C ARG A 85 7.75 -41.00 16.80
N ALA A 86 8.89 -40.86 17.46
CA ALA A 86 10.11 -41.59 17.14
C ALA A 86 11.05 -41.65 18.36
N ALA A 87 10.85 -42.66 19.20
CA ALA A 87 11.85 -43.50 19.86
C ALA A 87 11.15 -44.42 20.86
#